data_AF-A0A6A6Z4S4-F1
#
_entry.id   AF-A0A6A6Z4S4-F1
#
_cell.length_a   1.000
_cell.length_b   1.000
_cell.length_c   1.000
_cell.angle_alpha   90.00
_cell.angle_beta   90.00
_cell.angle_gamma   90.00
#
_symmetry.space_group_name_H-M   'P 1'
#
loop_
_entity.id
_entity.type
_entity.pdbx_description
1 polymer ?
#
loop_
_entity_poly.entity_id
_entity_poly.type
_entity_poly.pdbx_seq_one_letter_code
_entity_poly.pdbx_strand_id
1 'polypeptide(L)'
;MTHNVNFAQTWSQVQSGSAKKEVYVPPPDIRDVVDYLSAYYHGMTVKILPPSTATFTAWEDKKSRVARVSAKSSKTPLIGLKTSKEIIGIRTRPSLDKAYEAQLNLDDLLDAAIAMLPSDAFALLFLVQQDLYQSPEDEFVCGLAYGSSRVSVVSMARYHPGLDTRQEVERDHAWPASHCAAYVADCCDEAMDDSNQISKRGKNEARRKKSQQASDAIDVEQHAGSPLRAAIAAHTALPPLSSSVDPVTLTGLWLGRICRTASHEVAHCFGIGHCTYYACNMQGSASIREDARQAPYLCPVDWAKLQKATGADAVERSNALIRYCNEKREIHLFAALGSWLESIGYGA
;
A
#
# COMPACT_ATOMS: atom_id res chain seq x y z
N MET A 1 32.89 16.29 9.49
CA MET A 1 32.79 16.04 8.04
C MET A 1 31.66 15.06 7.81
N THR A 2 30.46 15.57 7.59
CA THR A 2 29.22 14.84 7.29
C THR A 2 29.24 14.42 5.83
N HIS A 3 29.86 13.28 5.52
CA HIS A 3 29.80 12.72 4.19
C HIS A 3 28.44 12.02 3.97
N ASN A 4 27.65 12.62 3.07
CA ASN A 4 26.66 12.00 2.19
C ASN A 4 25.55 11.12 2.81
N VAL A 5 24.52 11.79 3.35
CA VAL A 5 23.16 11.21 3.50
C VAL A 5 22.27 11.56 2.29
N ASN A 6 22.73 12.47 1.40
CA ASN A 6 21.91 13.06 0.33
C ASN A 6 21.62 12.08 -0.84
N PHE A 7 22.49 11.09 -1.09
CA PHE A 7 22.32 10.20 -2.25
C PHE A 7 21.10 9.26 -2.10
N ALA A 8 20.82 8.74 -0.91
CA ALA A 8 19.66 7.86 -0.72
C ALA A 8 18.33 8.63 -0.81
N GLN A 9 18.35 9.95 -0.58
CA GLN A 9 17.19 10.82 -0.75
C GLN A 9 16.86 11.07 -2.22
N THR A 10 17.86 11.11 -3.12
CA THR A 10 17.58 11.24 -4.57
C THR A 10 16.89 10.00 -5.12
N TRP A 11 17.07 8.83 -4.49
CA TRP A 11 16.45 7.57 -4.89
C TRP A 11 14.96 7.45 -4.56
N SER A 12 14.36 8.41 -3.86
CA SER A 12 12.90 8.46 -3.65
C SER A 12 12.16 9.28 -4.73
N GLN A 13 12.86 9.86 -5.70
CA GLN A 13 12.26 10.66 -6.77
C GLN A 13 11.92 9.79 -7.99
N VAL A 14 10.67 9.87 -8.44
CA VAL A 14 10.22 9.23 -9.68
C VAL A 14 11.01 9.80 -10.86
N GLN A 15 11.53 8.92 -11.71
CA GLN A 15 12.24 9.30 -12.92
C GLN A 15 11.23 9.51 -14.05
N SER A 16 11.03 10.77 -14.46
CA SER A 16 10.18 11.07 -15.60
C SER A 16 10.87 10.66 -16.90
N GLY A 17 10.18 9.83 -17.70
CA GLY A 17 10.59 9.51 -19.07
C GLY A 17 10.20 10.59 -20.09
N SER A 18 9.54 11.68 -19.66
CA SER A 18 8.92 12.66 -20.58
C SER A 18 9.45 14.08 -20.37
N ALA A 19 9.50 14.87 -21.46
CA ALA A 19 9.93 16.27 -21.41
C ALA A 19 8.90 17.24 -20.77
N LYS A 20 7.76 16.73 -20.29
CA LYS A 20 6.75 17.56 -19.62
C LYS A 20 7.10 17.67 -18.13
N LYS A 21 6.97 18.89 -17.60
CA LYS A 21 7.19 19.19 -16.19
C LYS A 21 6.11 18.48 -15.36
N GLU A 22 6.47 17.34 -14.76
CA GLU A 22 5.58 16.61 -13.86
C GLU A 22 5.27 17.44 -12.62
N VAL A 23 4.04 17.31 -12.13
CA VAL A 23 3.61 17.94 -10.88
C VAL A 23 4.28 17.25 -9.72
N TYR A 24 4.96 18.00 -8.86
CA TYR A 24 5.55 17.47 -7.64
C TYR A 24 4.43 17.07 -6.66
N VAL A 25 4.44 15.81 -6.24
CA VAL A 25 3.56 15.27 -5.21
C VAL A 25 4.42 14.99 -3.98
N PRO A 26 4.21 15.71 -2.85
CA PRO A 26 4.98 15.44 -1.65
C PRO A 26 4.62 14.06 -1.04
N PRO A 27 5.56 13.42 -0.33
CA PRO A 27 5.24 12.21 0.43
C PRO A 27 4.21 12.51 1.53
N PRO A 28 3.30 11.56 1.82
CA PRO A 28 2.40 11.63 2.97
C PRO A 28 3.13 11.93 4.28
N ASP A 29 2.49 12.69 5.17
CA ASP A 29 3.00 12.87 6.53
C ASP A 29 2.93 11.54 7.28
N ILE A 30 4.05 11.13 7.86
CA ILE A 30 4.14 9.89 8.64
C ILE A 30 3.22 9.97 9.87
N ARG A 31 2.92 11.16 10.38
CA ARG A 31 1.95 11.34 11.47
C ARG A 31 0.55 10.87 11.10
N ASP A 32 0.10 11.14 9.88
CA ASP A 32 -1.19 10.64 9.41
C ASP A 32 -1.21 9.10 9.35
N VAL A 33 -0.11 8.47 8.93
CA VAL A 33 0.01 7.00 8.94
C VAL A 33 -0.02 6.45 10.37
N VAL A 34 0.64 7.11 11.32
CA VAL A 34 0.64 6.72 12.74
C VAL A 34 -0.75 6.86 13.36
N ASP A 35 -1.45 7.95 13.06
CA ASP A 35 -2.80 8.19 13.56
C ASP A 35 -3.78 7.15 12.99
N TYR A 36 -3.66 6.82 11.70
CA TYR A 36 -4.41 5.73 11.07
C TYR A 36 -4.12 4.38 11.74
N LEU A 37 -2.85 4.01 11.91
CA LEU A 37 -2.48 2.74 12.52
C LEU A 37 -2.92 2.67 14.00
N SER A 38 -2.90 3.80 14.71
CA SER A 38 -3.39 3.89 16.09
C SER A 38 -4.90 3.68 16.17
N ALA A 39 -5.66 4.18 15.18
CA ALA A 39 -7.08 3.89 15.07
C ALA A 39 -7.34 2.43 14.62
N TYR A 40 -6.58 1.94 13.65
CA TYR A 40 -6.74 0.58 13.08
C TYR A 40 -6.42 -0.52 14.08
N TYR A 41 -5.38 -0.32 14.89
CA TYR A 41 -4.92 -1.20 15.95
C TYR A 41 -5.28 -0.65 17.33
N HIS A 42 -6.46 -0.04 17.45
CA HIS A 42 -6.92 0.59 18.70
C HIS A 42 -6.63 -0.29 19.94
N GLY A 43 -6.16 0.34 21.01
CA GLY A 43 -5.64 -0.33 22.20
C GLY A 43 -4.12 -0.56 22.18
N MET A 44 -3.48 -0.53 21.01
CA MET A 44 -2.02 -0.57 20.87
C MET A 44 -1.44 0.85 20.84
N THR A 45 -0.24 1.03 21.42
CA THR A 45 0.49 2.29 21.32
C THR A 45 1.39 2.29 20.09
N VAL A 46 1.17 3.23 19.16
CA VAL A 46 2.03 3.42 17.98
C VAL A 46 2.97 4.60 18.24
N LYS A 47 4.29 4.39 18.12
CA LYS A 47 5.31 5.43 18.35
C LYS A 47 6.26 5.52 17.16
N ILE A 48 6.60 6.74 16.77
CA ILE A 48 7.70 7.00 15.83
C ILE A 48 9.01 6.90 16.59
N LEU A 49 9.91 6.03 16.12
CA LEU A 49 11.27 5.98 16.62
C LEU A 49 12.07 7.21 16.14
N PRO A 50 13.00 7.75 16.96
CA PRO A 50 13.77 8.94 16.58
C PRO A 50 14.52 8.75 15.26
N PRO A 51 14.72 9.80 14.44
CA PRO A 51 15.49 9.71 13.19
C PRO A 51 16.93 9.18 13.38
N SER A 52 17.49 9.31 14.58
CA SER A 52 18.80 8.75 14.94
C SER A 52 18.82 7.22 15.07
N THR A 53 17.67 6.56 15.00
CA THR A 53 17.55 5.09 15.10
C THR A 53 18.17 4.40 13.89
N ALA A 54 17.94 4.95 12.70
CA ALA A 54 18.45 4.43 11.44
C ALA A 54 18.78 5.57 10.48
N THR A 55 19.97 5.59 9.91
CA THR A 55 20.36 6.58 8.89
C THR A 55 21.22 5.95 7.82
N PHE A 56 20.89 6.18 6.56
CA PHE A 56 21.72 5.73 5.44
C PHE A 56 23.07 6.46 5.42
N THR A 57 24.13 5.72 5.12
CA THR A 57 25.51 6.17 5.03
C THR A 57 26.22 5.46 3.88
N ALA A 58 27.35 6.00 3.43
CA ALA A 58 28.24 5.26 2.53
C ALA A 58 28.71 3.94 3.19
N TRP A 59 28.81 2.88 2.40
CA TRP A 59 29.36 1.60 2.86
C TRP A 59 30.89 1.64 2.83
N GLU A 60 31.52 1.48 3.99
CA GLU A 60 32.97 1.30 4.10
C GLU A 60 33.26 -0.17 4.37
N ASP A 61 33.81 -0.85 3.36
CA ASP A 61 34.23 -2.25 3.45
C ASP A 61 35.39 -2.32 4.47
N LYS A 62 35.09 -2.54 5.76
CA LYS A 62 36.11 -2.77 6.79
C LYS A 62 36.84 -4.05 6.41
N LYS A 63 37.95 -3.90 5.68
CA LYS A 63 38.82 -5.00 5.24
C LYS A 63 39.13 -5.91 6.44
N SER A 64 38.40 -7.02 6.58
CA SER A 64 38.79 -8.09 7.48
C SER A 64 40.10 -8.66 6.92
N ARG A 65 41.15 -8.63 7.73
CA ARG A 65 42.53 -8.98 7.31
C ARG A 65 42.74 -10.47 7.00
N VAL A 66 41.68 -11.26 6.77
CA VAL A 66 41.80 -12.73 6.67
C VAL A 66 41.25 -13.32 5.35
N ALA A 67 40.44 -12.60 4.57
CA ALA A 67 39.90 -13.16 3.32
C ALA A 67 40.68 -12.67 2.08
N ARG A 68 41.89 -13.20 1.89
CA ARG A 68 42.64 -13.09 0.63
C ARG A 68 42.75 -14.43 -0.10
N VAL A 69 41.69 -15.23 -0.13
CA VAL A 69 41.58 -16.33 -1.11
C VAL A 69 40.09 -16.49 -1.45
N SER A 70 39.76 -16.43 -2.73
CA SER A 70 38.41 -16.58 -3.32
C SER A 70 37.48 -15.35 -3.29
N ALA A 71 37.50 -14.54 -4.35
CA ALA A 71 36.37 -13.70 -4.74
C ALA A 71 36.42 -13.37 -6.25
N LYS A 72 36.00 -14.32 -7.08
CA LYS A 72 35.50 -14.09 -8.46
C LYS A 72 33.97 -14.09 -8.46
N SER A 73 33.35 -13.47 -7.46
CA SER A 73 31.89 -13.27 -7.41
C SER A 73 31.61 -11.78 -7.55
N SER A 74 30.73 -11.44 -8.49
CA SER A 74 30.15 -10.12 -8.72
C SER A 74 29.83 -9.43 -7.39
N LYS A 75 30.53 -8.36 -7.03
CA LYS A 75 30.22 -7.59 -5.82
C LYS A 75 28.98 -6.72 -6.09
N THR A 76 27.81 -7.15 -5.64
CA THR A 76 26.60 -6.32 -5.61
C THR A 76 26.90 -5.02 -4.85
N PRO A 77 26.49 -3.83 -5.35
CA PRO A 77 26.72 -2.59 -4.65
C PRO A 77 25.96 -2.57 -3.31
N LEU A 78 26.56 -1.93 -2.31
CA LEU A 78 26.08 -1.86 -0.93
C LEU A 78 26.06 -0.42 -0.45
N ILE A 79 25.09 -0.09 0.38
CA ILE A 79 25.05 1.13 1.20
C ILE A 79 24.97 0.72 2.68
N GLY A 80 25.41 1.58 3.59
CA GLY A 80 25.29 1.31 5.02
C GLY A 80 23.97 1.86 5.58
N LEU A 81 23.30 1.09 6.43
CA LEU A 81 22.27 1.58 7.33
C LEU A 81 22.86 1.62 8.75
N LYS A 82 23.18 2.83 9.21
CA LYS A 82 23.74 3.04 10.54
C LYS A 82 22.63 3.00 11.58
N THR A 83 22.77 2.12 12.56
CA THR A 83 21.92 2.04 13.76
C THR A 83 22.69 2.50 15.00
N SER A 84 22.07 2.44 16.18
CA SER A 84 22.75 2.71 17.45
C SER A 84 23.83 1.69 17.82
N LYS A 85 23.75 0.47 17.26
CA LYS A 85 24.63 -0.66 17.60
C LYS A 85 25.69 -0.91 16.52
N GLU A 86 25.33 -0.77 15.25
CA GLU A 86 26.16 -1.21 14.13
C GLU A 86 25.84 -0.49 12.82
N ILE A 87 26.55 -0.84 11.74
CA ILE A 87 26.23 -0.42 10.37
C ILE A 87 25.95 -1.68 9.57
N ILE A 88 24.72 -1.81 9.09
CA ILE A 88 24.23 -2.98 8.36
C ILE A 88 24.36 -2.68 6.86
N GLY A 89 24.89 -3.62 6.08
CA GLY A 89 25.03 -3.48 4.64
C GLY A 89 23.71 -3.78 3.95
N ILE A 90 23.18 -2.81 3.19
CA ILE A 90 21.96 -2.96 2.39
C ILE A 90 22.36 -3.06 0.93
N ARG A 91 22.08 -4.20 0.29
CA ARG A 91 22.32 -4.42 -1.14
C ARG A 91 21.45 -3.48 -1.95
N THR A 92 22.01 -2.98 -3.03
CA THR A 92 21.31 -2.08 -3.95
C THR A 92 21.43 -2.58 -5.38
N ARG A 93 20.51 -2.12 -6.22
CA ARG A 93 20.58 -2.32 -7.68
C ARG A 93 19.91 -1.14 -8.39
N PRO A 94 20.21 -0.87 -9.67
CA PRO A 94 19.38 0.01 -10.49
C PRO A 94 17.95 -0.54 -10.61
N SER A 95 16.94 0.34 -10.67
CA SER A 95 15.56 -0.09 -10.93
C SER A 95 15.47 -0.73 -12.31
N LEU A 96 14.97 -1.97 -12.40
CA LEU A 96 14.93 -2.72 -13.66
C LEU A 96 14.11 -2.01 -14.74
N ASP A 97 12.99 -1.44 -14.31
CA ASP A 97 12.09 -0.70 -15.16
C ASP A 97 12.55 0.75 -15.36
N LYS A 98 13.46 1.28 -14.54
CA LYS A 98 13.87 2.69 -14.49
C LYS A 98 12.80 3.65 -13.97
N ALA A 99 11.88 3.21 -13.11
CA ALA A 99 10.96 4.11 -12.39
C ALA A 99 11.70 4.96 -11.35
N TYR A 100 12.72 4.38 -10.74
CA TYR A 100 13.62 5.02 -9.78
C TYR A 100 15.08 4.84 -10.20
N GLU A 101 15.97 5.63 -9.61
CA GLU A 101 17.41 5.51 -9.84
C GLU A 101 17.94 4.15 -9.34
N ALA A 102 17.53 3.75 -8.14
CA ALA A 102 17.96 2.52 -7.50
C ALA A 102 16.89 1.93 -6.57
N GLN A 103 17.04 0.65 -6.28
CA GLN A 103 16.22 -0.14 -5.37
C GLN A 103 17.08 -0.66 -4.21
N LEU A 104 16.47 -0.77 -3.02
CA LEU A 104 17.07 -1.38 -1.85
C LEU A 104 16.60 -2.82 -1.70
N ASN A 105 17.47 -3.71 -1.23
CA ASN A 105 17.08 -5.08 -0.95
C ASN A 105 16.20 -5.15 0.31
N LEU A 106 15.05 -5.80 0.18
CA LEU A 106 14.04 -5.94 1.21
C LEU A 106 14.51 -6.84 2.37
N ASP A 107 15.14 -7.97 2.09
CA ASP A 107 15.58 -8.91 3.13
C ASP A 107 16.64 -8.25 4.05
N ASP A 108 17.57 -7.48 3.48
CA ASP A 108 18.57 -6.74 4.27
C ASP A 108 17.92 -5.67 5.18
N LEU A 109 16.83 -5.04 4.74
CA LEU A 109 16.06 -4.10 5.55
C LEU A 109 15.26 -4.80 6.66
N LEU A 110 14.75 -6.02 6.40
CA LEU A 110 14.09 -6.84 7.42
C LEU A 110 15.08 -7.29 8.50
N ASP A 111 16.28 -7.73 8.13
CA ASP A 111 17.35 -8.06 9.07
C ASP A 111 17.72 -6.83 9.94
N ALA A 112 17.80 -5.65 9.31
CA ALA A 112 18.02 -4.41 10.05
C ALA A 112 16.86 -4.08 11.00
N ALA A 113 15.60 -4.29 10.56
CA ALA A 113 14.43 -4.09 11.40
C ALA A 113 14.46 -5.01 12.63
N ILE A 114 14.87 -6.28 12.47
CA ILE A 114 15.03 -7.23 13.58
C ILE A 114 16.05 -6.70 14.60
N ALA A 115 17.20 -6.20 14.14
CA ALA A 115 18.24 -5.65 15.01
C ALA A 115 17.80 -4.38 15.77
N MET A 116 16.87 -3.61 15.17
CA MET A 116 16.35 -2.35 15.70
C MET A 116 15.08 -2.49 16.56
N LEU A 117 14.37 -3.61 16.48
CA LEU A 117 13.11 -3.83 17.20
C LEU A 117 13.29 -3.63 18.72
N PRO A 118 12.62 -2.63 19.34
CA PRO A 118 12.70 -2.42 20.78
C PRO A 118 12.15 -3.61 21.58
N SER A 119 12.73 -3.88 22.75
CA SER A 119 12.30 -5.00 23.60
C SER A 119 10.92 -4.83 24.22
N ASP A 120 10.43 -3.59 24.33
CA ASP A 120 9.10 -3.23 24.82
C ASP A 120 8.06 -3.04 23.70
N ALA A 121 8.47 -3.14 22.43
CA ALA A 121 7.57 -3.05 21.29
C ALA A 121 7.01 -4.42 20.91
N PHE A 122 5.72 -4.48 20.60
CA PHE A 122 5.10 -5.71 20.07
C PHE A 122 5.58 -5.99 18.65
N ALA A 123 5.63 -4.99 17.78
CA ALA A 123 6.11 -5.10 16.41
C ALA A 123 6.79 -3.80 15.94
N LEU A 124 7.58 -3.89 14.87
CA LEU A 124 8.21 -2.74 14.20
C LEU A 124 7.80 -2.71 12.73
N LEU A 125 7.20 -1.60 12.30
CA LEU A 125 7.02 -1.26 10.89
C LEU A 125 8.15 -0.32 10.46
N PHE A 126 8.95 -0.74 9.48
CA PHE A 126 9.98 0.09 8.85
C PHE A 126 9.47 0.64 7.52
N LEU A 127 9.00 1.89 7.55
CA LEU A 127 8.50 2.60 6.37
C LEU A 127 9.64 3.32 5.65
N VAL A 128 9.82 3.04 4.36
CA VAL A 128 10.87 3.66 3.51
C VAL A 128 10.25 4.32 2.28
N GLN A 129 10.89 5.38 1.77
CA GLN A 129 10.44 6.04 0.54
C GLN A 129 11.10 5.49 -0.73
N GLN A 130 12.15 4.69 -0.58
CA GLN A 130 12.90 4.09 -1.67
C GLN A 130 12.19 2.85 -2.19
N ASP A 131 12.35 2.60 -3.48
CA ASP A 131 11.85 1.39 -4.13
C ASP A 131 12.60 0.15 -3.67
N LEU A 132 11.94 -1.01 -3.67
CA LEU A 132 12.47 -2.23 -3.08
C LEU A 132 12.48 -3.39 -4.08
N TYR A 133 13.38 -4.33 -3.83
CA TYR A 133 13.40 -5.63 -4.49
C TYR A 133 13.74 -6.74 -3.49
N GLN A 134 13.31 -7.97 -3.74
CA GLN A 134 13.68 -9.11 -2.91
C GLN A 134 14.68 -10.02 -3.63
N SER A 135 14.29 -10.54 -4.80
CA SER A 135 15.09 -11.43 -5.64
C SER A 135 15.54 -10.75 -6.95
N PRO A 136 16.54 -11.31 -7.66
CA PRO A 136 16.93 -10.83 -8.98
C PRO A 136 15.80 -10.81 -10.02
N GLU A 137 14.81 -11.68 -9.87
CA GLU A 137 13.70 -11.90 -10.80
C GLU A 137 12.54 -10.92 -10.57
N ASP A 138 12.40 -10.40 -9.35
CA ASP A 138 11.36 -9.43 -9.02
C ASP A 138 11.62 -8.10 -9.72
N GLU A 139 10.60 -7.49 -10.30
CA GLU A 139 10.69 -6.11 -10.78
C GLU A 139 10.76 -5.13 -9.60
N PHE A 140 9.85 -5.29 -8.64
CA PHE A 140 9.81 -4.56 -7.37
C PHE A 140 8.97 -5.32 -6.33
N VAL A 141 9.05 -4.88 -5.07
CA VAL A 141 8.15 -5.32 -3.98
C VAL A 141 7.66 -4.10 -3.19
N CYS A 142 6.38 -4.07 -2.80
CA CYS A 142 5.82 -2.94 -2.06
C CYS A 142 6.00 -3.06 -0.55
N GLY A 143 6.13 -4.28 -0.04
CA GLY A 143 6.29 -4.55 1.38
C GLY A 143 6.38 -6.05 1.65
N LEU A 144 6.82 -6.39 2.85
CA LEU A 144 6.82 -7.74 3.38
C LEU A 144 6.97 -7.70 4.90
N ALA A 145 6.42 -8.71 5.56
CA ALA A 145 6.61 -8.95 6.96
C ALA A 145 7.30 -10.29 7.24
N TYR A 146 8.27 -10.28 8.14
CA TYR A 146 8.69 -11.49 8.86
C TYR A 146 7.87 -11.56 10.15
N GLY A 147 6.62 -12.02 10.01
CA GLY A 147 5.60 -11.95 11.07
C GLY A 147 6.04 -12.59 12.39
N SER A 148 6.73 -13.75 12.34
CA SER A 148 7.28 -14.41 13.54
C SER A 148 8.40 -13.62 14.22
N SER A 149 9.13 -12.80 13.46
CA SER A 149 10.16 -11.88 13.96
C SER A 149 9.57 -10.52 14.37
N ARG A 150 8.26 -10.32 14.19
CA ARG A 150 7.51 -9.11 14.57
C ARG A 150 8.01 -7.85 13.88
N VAL A 151 8.50 -7.99 12.65
CA VAL A 151 8.95 -6.86 11.82
C VAL A 151 8.31 -6.89 10.46
N SER A 152 8.09 -5.70 9.91
CA SER A 152 7.71 -5.49 8.53
C SER A 152 8.41 -4.30 7.91
N VAL A 153 8.57 -4.33 6.59
CA VAL A 153 9.10 -3.23 5.79
C VAL A 153 8.04 -2.88 4.75
N VAL A 154 7.75 -1.60 4.59
CA VAL A 154 6.84 -1.09 3.54
C VAL A 154 7.55 0.02 2.77
N SER A 155 7.49 -0.07 1.45
CA SER A 155 7.92 0.98 0.54
C SER A 155 6.76 1.89 0.17
N MET A 156 7.01 3.19 0.19
CA MET A 156 6.07 4.18 -0.33
C MET A 156 6.21 4.39 -1.84
N ALA A 157 7.33 3.96 -2.44
CA ALA A 157 7.74 4.35 -3.78
C ALA A 157 6.68 3.99 -4.83
N ARG A 158 6.34 2.71 -4.93
CA ARG A 158 5.44 2.20 -5.99
C ARG A 158 4.01 2.70 -5.86
N TYR A 159 3.63 3.23 -4.71
CA TYR A 159 2.33 3.85 -4.48
C TYR A 159 2.24 5.32 -4.88
N HIS A 160 3.35 5.95 -5.28
CA HIS A 160 3.38 7.33 -5.74
C HIS A 160 2.47 7.53 -6.96
N PRO A 161 1.48 8.45 -6.92
CA PRO A 161 0.49 8.61 -7.99
C PRO A 161 1.06 8.94 -9.38
N GLY A 162 2.24 9.54 -9.43
CA GLY A 162 3.00 9.78 -10.68
C GLY A 162 3.36 8.51 -11.45
N LEU A 163 3.34 7.33 -10.82
CA LEU A 163 3.57 6.05 -11.49
C LEU A 163 2.28 5.38 -12.01
N ASP A 164 1.10 5.92 -11.71
CA ASP A 164 -0.18 5.24 -11.99
C ASP A 164 -0.35 4.92 -13.48
N THR A 165 -0.08 5.88 -14.37
CA THR A 165 -0.15 5.65 -15.83
C THR A 165 0.80 4.56 -16.29
N ARG A 166 2.01 4.53 -15.72
CA ARG A 166 3.07 3.58 -16.08
C ARG A 166 2.78 2.17 -15.55
N GLN A 167 2.16 2.08 -14.39
CA GLN A 167 1.80 0.82 -13.72
C GLN A 167 0.37 0.37 -14.05
N GLU A 168 -0.33 1.09 -14.94
CA GLU A 168 -1.72 0.88 -15.33
C GLU A 168 -2.68 0.79 -14.13
N VAL A 169 -2.41 1.60 -13.10
CA VAL A 169 -3.24 1.71 -11.90
C VAL A 169 -4.36 2.70 -12.20
N GLU A 170 -5.55 2.16 -12.38
CA GLU A 170 -6.77 2.96 -12.52
C GLU A 170 -7.14 3.56 -11.14
N ARG A 171 -7.55 4.83 -11.12
CA ARG A 171 -7.78 5.59 -9.87
C ARG A 171 -9.25 5.67 -9.49
N ASP A 172 -10.15 5.79 -10.46
CA ASP A 172 -11.57 6.07 -10.23
C ASP A 172 -12.31 4.84 -9.69
N HIS A 173 -11.87 3.63 -10.05
CA HIS A 173 -12.45 2.35 -9.68
C HIS A 173 -11.51 1.49 -8.81
N ALA A 174 -10.69 2.15 -7.99
CA ALA A 174 -10.11 1.52 -6.80
C ALA A 174 -11.22 1.09 -5.82
N TRP A 175 -10.90 0.34 -4.76
CA TRP A 175 -11.89 0.08 -3.71
C TRP A 175 -12.42 1.42 -3.15
N PRO A 176 -13.74 1.59 -2.98
CA PRO A 176 -14.82 0.60 -3.14
C PRO A 176 -15.44 0.58 -4.56
N ALA A 177 -15.13 1.57 -5.40
CA ALA A 177 -15.70 1.75 -6.73
C ALA A 177 -15.33 0.67 -7.75
N SER A 178 -14.39 -0.22 -7.44
CA SER A 178 -14.19 -1.51 -8.12
C SER A 178 -15.44 -2.41 -8.12
N HIS A 179 -16.45 -2.06 -7.32
CA HIS A 179 -17.74 -2.75 -7.26
C HIS A 179 -18.90 -1.86 -7.75
N CYS A 180 -18.62 -0.71 -8.38
CA CYS A 180 -19.67 0.12 -8.95
C CYS A 180 -20.27 -0.53 -10.21
N ALA A 181 -21.55 -0.27 -10.48
CA ALA A 181 -22.27 -0.93 -11.57
C ALA A 181 -21.63 -0.67 -12.95
N ALA A 182 -21.11 0.55 -13.18
CA ALA A 182 -20.44 0.91 -14.44
C ALA A 182 -19.16 0.09 -14.65
N TYR A 183 -18.28 0.02 -13.65
CA TYR A 183 -17.04 -0.74 -13.74
C TYR A 183 -17.29 -2.23 -13.93
N VAL A 184 -18.23 -2.81 -13.17
CA VAL A 184 -18.57 -4.23 -13.30
C VAL A 184 -19.13 -4.53 -14.69
N ALA A 185 -19.98 -3.65 -15.23
CA ALA A 185 -20.50 -3.79 -16.59
C ALA A 185 -19.38 -3.74 -17.65
N ASP A 186 -18.45 -2.79 -17.53
CA ASP A 186 -17.29 -2.68 -18.42
C ASP A 186 -16.41 -3.94 -18.36
N CYS A 187 -16.11 -4.46 -17.16
CA CYS A 187 -15.37 -5.72 -17.01
C CYS A 187 -16.11 -6.92 -17.63
N CYS A 188 -17.43 -6.99 -17.50
CA CYS A 188 -18.24 -8.03 -18.13
C CYS A 188 -18.19 -7.93 -19.66
N ASP A 189 -18.28 -6.72 -20.21
CA ASP A 189 -18.22 -6.49 -21.65
C ASP A 189 -16.83 -6.85 -22.21
N GLU A 190 -15.74 -6.48 -21.53
CA GLU A 190 -14.36 -6.87 -21.90
C GLU A 190 -14.17 -8.40 -21.92
N ALA A 191 -14.62 -9.10 -20.88
CA ALA A 191 -14.52 -10.57 -20.81
C ALA A 191 -15.31 -11.27 -21.93
N MET A 192 -16.45 -10.69 -22.34
CA MET A 192 -17.27 -11.22 -23.42
C MET A 192 -16.66 -10.97 -24.80
N ASP A 193 -15.88 -9.90 -24.98
CA ASP A 193 -15.18 -9.61 -26.23
C ASP A 193 -13.93 -10.49 -26.41
N ASP A 194 -13.19 -10.81 -25.34
CA ASP A 194 -12.08 -11.77 -25.39
C ASP A 194 -12.55 -13.20 -25.75
N SER A 195 -13.75 -13.58 -25.31
CA SER A 195 -14.37 -14.85 -25.71
C SER A 195 -14.87 -14.88 -27.16
N ASN A 196 -14.98 -13.72 -27.81
CA ASN A 196 -15.58 -13.53 -29.14
C ASN A 196 -14.61 -13.10 -30.24
N GLN A 197 -13.30 -13.34 -30.10
CA GLN A 197 -12.33 -13.14 -31.19
C GLN A 197 -12.58 -13.97 -32.48
N ILE A 198 -13.73 -14.65 -32.62
CA ILE A 198 -14.17 -15.31 -33.85
C ILE A 198 -15.27 -14.53 -34.63
N SER A 199 -15.92 -13.48 -34.10
CA SER A 199 -16.90 -12.75 -34.95
C SER A 199 -17.15 -11.27 -34.67
N LYS A 200 -16.60 -10.46 -35.58
CA LYS A 200 -17.12 -9.23 -36.22
C LYS A 200 -17.46 -8.00 -35.35
N ARG A 201 -16.60 -6.99 -35.57
CA ARG A 201 -16.86 -5.54 -35.49
C ARG A 201 -18.21 -5.17 -36.12
N GLY A 202 -19.04 -4.47 -35.34
CA GLY A 202 -20.17 -3.69 -35.87
C GLY A 202 -21.48 -3.85 -35.11
N LYS A 203 -21.51 -3.71 -33.77
CA LYS A 203 -22.75 -3.55 -32.98
C LYS A 203 -22.52 -2.92 -31.58
N ASN A 204 -21.55 -2.01 -31.44
CA ASN A 204 -21.03 -1.60 -30.11
C ASN A 204 -21.95 -0.65 -29.30
N GLU A 205 -22.82 0.14 -29.91
CA GLU A 205 -23.67 1.09 -29.14
C GLU A 205 -24.97 0.51 -28.61
N ALA A 206 -25.62 -0.39 -29.37
CA ALA A 206 -26.90 -0.98 -28.96
C ALA A 206 -26.73 -2.06 -27.87
N ARG A 207 -25.53 -2.67 -27.78
CA ARG A 207 -25.22 -3.73 -26.81
C ARG A 207 -24.85 -3.13 -25.43
N ARG A 208 -24.10 -2.03 -25.41
CA ARG A 208 -23.82 -1.21 -24.21
C ARG A 208 -25.09 -0.80 -23.46
N LYS A 209 -26.14 -0.38 -24.17
CA LYS A 209 -27.44 -0.04 -23.55
C LYS A 209 -28.16 -1.24 -22.93
N LYS A 210 -27.87 -2.46 -23.39
CA LYS A 210 -28.53 -3.70 -22.95
C LYS A 210 -27.83 -4.36 -21.77
N SER A 211 -26.50 -4.26 -21.66
CA SER A 211 -25.74 -4.65 -20.46
C SER A 211 -26.03 -3.71 -19.30
N GLN A 212 -26.08 -2.39 -19.55
CA GLN A 212 -26.50 -1.40 -18.55
C GLN A 212 -27.92 -1.63 -18.02
N GLN A 213 -28.89 -1.93 -18.91
CA GLN A 213 -30.28 -2.23 -18.49
C GLN A 213 -30.44 -3.54 -17.72
N ALA A 214 -29.54 -4.53 -17.93
CA ALA A 214 -29.60 -5.80 -17.22
C ALA A 214 -28.93 -5.73 -15.84
N SER A 215 -27.90 -4.90 -15.66
CA SER A 215 -27.30 -4.63 -14.34
C SER A 215 -28.17 -3.71 -13.48
N ASP A 216 -28.94 -2.80 -14.09
CA ASP A 216 -29.96 -1.98 -13.42
C ASP A 216 -31.19 -2.80 -12.98
N ALA A 217 -31.39 -4.00 -13.53
CA ALA A 217 -32.56 -4.86 -13.28
C ALA A 217 -32.36 -5.91 -12.16
N ILE A 218 -31.18 -5.98 -11.54
CA ILE A 218 -31.00 -6.72 -10.28
C ILE A 218 -31.52 -5.81 -9.17
N ASP A 219 -32.72 -6.09 -8.64
CA ASP A 219 -33.44 -5.36 -7.59
C ASP A 219 -32.53 -4.42 -6.75
N VAL A 220 -32.34 -3.19 -7.27
CA VAL A 220 -31.48 -2.19 -6.64
C VAL A 220 -32.03 -1.81 -5.27
N GLU A 221 -33.33 -2.00 -5.05
CA GLU A 221 -34.03 -1.75 -3.79
C GLU A 221 -33.62 -2.69 -2.64
N GLN A 222 -33.30 -3.96 -2.87
CA GLN A 222 -33.04 -4.93 -1.78
C GLN A 222 -31.72 -4.66 -1.02
N HIS A 223 -30.81 -3.88 -1.60
CA HIS A 223 -29.52 -3.55 -0.99
C HIS A 223 -29.23 -2.04 -0.99
N ALA A 224 -30.27 -1.19 -1.08
CA ALA A 224 -30.09 0.26 -1.12
C ALA A 224 -29.34 0.82 0.10
N GLY A 225 -29.40 0.14 1.25
CA GLY A 225 -28.69 0.47 2.49
C GLY A 225 -27.47 -0.39 2.81
N SER A 226 -26.88 -1.12 1.86
CA SER A 226 -25.71 -1.95 2.16
C SER A 226 -24.46 -1.10 2.44
N PRO A 227 -23.56 -1.55 3.34
CA PRO A 227 -22.31 -0.85 3.62
C PRO A 227 -21.46 -0.59 2.37
N LEU A 228 -21.47 -1.52 1.40
CA LEU A 228 -20.73 -1.34 0.14
C LEU A 228 -21.30 -0.19 -0.68
N ARG A 229 -22.64 -0.07 -0.76
CA ARG A 229 -23.27 1.03 -1.50
C ARG A 229 -23.03 2.37 -0.83
N ALA A 230 -23.06 2.44 0.49
CA ALA A 230 -22.71 3.64 1.23
C ALA A 230 -21.26 4.07 0.94
N ALA A 231 -20.32 3.11 0.93
CA ALA A 231 -18.92 3.36 0.60
C ALA A 231 -18.75 3.86 -0.85
N ILE A 232 -19.41 3.22 -1.83
CA ILE A 232 -19.37 3.63 -3.24
C ILE A 232 -19.95 5.05 -3.38
N ALA A 233 -21.08 5.34 -2.74
CA ALA A 233 -21.70 6.67 -2.80
C ALA A 233 -20.79 7.77 -2.21
N ALA A 234 -20.11 7.49 -1.09
CA ALA A 234 -19.16 8.43 -0.51
C ALA A 234 -17.93 8.65 -1.41
N HIS A 235 -17.42 7.60 -2.05
CA HIS A 235 -16.32 7.68 -3.02
C HIS A 235 -16.71 8.52 -4.24
N THR A 236 -17.87 8.25 -4.85
CA THR A 236 -18.30 8.93 -6.09
C THR A 236 -18.85 10.33 -5.86
N ALA A 237 -19.17 10.71 -4.62
CA ALA A 237 -19.51 12.08 -4.26
C ALA A 237 -18.30 13.03 -4.34
N LEU A 238 -17.08 12.50 -4.29
CA LEU A 238 -15.85 13.27 -4.48
C LEU A 238 -15.51 13.40 -5.97
N PRO A 239 -14.75 14.45 -6.37
CA PRO A 239 -14.32 14.62 -7.76
C PRO A 239 -13.52 13.40 -8.29
N PRO A 240 -13.66 13.05 -9.58
CA PRO A 240 -12.88 11.96 -10.18
C PRO A 240 -11.36 12.15 -10.08
N LEU A 241 -10.63 11.08 -9.76
CA LEU A 241 -9.18 11.08 -9.56
C LEU A 241 -8.40 10.96 -10.87
N SER A 242 -8.99 10.37 -11.92
CA SER A 242 -8.39 10.23 -13.25
C SER A 242 -8.01 11.59 -13.87
N SER A 243 -8.77 12.64 -13.54
CA SER A 243 -8.56 14.00 -14.04
C SER A 243 -7.76 14.88 -13.07
N SER A 244 -7.44 14.38 -11.87
CA SER A 244 -6.78 15.19 -10.85
C SER A 244 -5.27 15.30 -11.07
N VAL A 245 -4.81 16.54 -11.11
CA VAL A 245 -3.39 16.94 -11.11
C VAL A 245 -3.02 17.73 -9.85
N ASP A 246 -3.96 17.84 -8.91
CA ASP A 246 -3.77 18.61 -7.68
C ASP A 246 -2.86 17.86 -6.69
N PRO A 247 -1.71 18.43 -6.27
CA PRO A 247 -0.78 17.77 -5.37
C PRO A 247 -1.41 17.30 -4.05
N VAL A 248 -2.37 18.04 -3.49
CA VAL A 248 -3.00 17.70 -2.20
C VAL A 248 -3.84 16.43 -2.36
N THR A 249 -4.69 16.40 -3.38
CA THR A 249 -5.51 15.23 -3.72
C THR A 249 -4.64 13.99 -4.00
N LEU A 250 -3.56 14.15 -4.77
CA LEU A 250 -2.62 13.06 -5.07
C LEU A 250 -1.87 12.59 -3.83
N THR A 251 -1.47 13.50 -2.94
CA THR A 251 -0.84 13.14 -1.65
C THR A 251 -1.82 12.34 -0.78
N GLY A 252 -3.10 12.73 -0.77
CA GLY A 252 -4.15 11.99 -0.06
C GLY A 252 -4.38 10.59 -0.62
N LEU A 253 -4.40 10.45 -1.96
CA LEU A 253 -4.46 9.15 -2.64
C LEU A 253 -3.25 8.28 -2.26
N TRP A 254 -2.05 8.86 -2.22
CA TRP A 254 -0.84 8.18 -1.80
C TRP A 254 -0.95 7.72 -0.33
N LEU A 255 -1.38 8.61 0.58
CA LEU A 255 -1.57 8.30 2.00
C LEU A 255 -2.51 7.11 2.19
N GLY A 256 -3.66 7.09 1.52
CA GLY A 256 -4.61 5.98 1.62
C GLY A 256 -4.00 4.63 1.22
N ARG A 257 -3.22 4.60 0.13
CA ARG A 257 -2.49 3.40 -0.30
C ARG A 257 -1.49 2.94 0.76
N ILE A 258 -0.71 3.86 1.33
CA ILE A 258 0.26 3.53 2.39
C ILE A 258 -0.43 3.01 3.64
N CYS A 259 -1.52 3.64 4.08
CA CYS A 259 -2.28 3.20 5.24
C CYS A 259 -2.82 1.77 5.07
N ARG A 260 -3.37 1.44 3.91
CA ARG A 260 -3.83 0.07 3.59
C ARG A 260 -2.68 -0.93 3.70
N THR A 261 -1.59 -0.72 2.96
CA THR A 261 -0.46 -1.65 2.92
C THR A 261 0.28 -1.73 4.25
N ALA A 262 0.49 -0.61 4.94
CA ALA A 262 1.10 -0.60 6.27
C ALA A 262 0.27 -1.39 7.27
N SER A 263 -1.05 -1.23 7.26
CA SER A 263 -1.92 -2.03 8.12
C SER A 263 -1.92 -3.51 7.71
N HIS A 264 -1.80 -3.86 6.43
CA HIS A 264 -1.64 -5.25 5.99
C HIS A 264 -0.36 -5.89 6.57
N GLU A 265 0.80 -5.26 6.34
CA GLU A 265 2.08 -5.84 6.76
C GLU A 265 2.23 -5.91 8.29
N VAL A 266 1.64 -4.96 9.03
CA VAL A 266 1.61 -5.04 10.49
C VAL A 266 0.72 -6.19 10.97
N ALA A 267 -0.37 -6.53 10.26
CA ALA A 267 -1.25 -7.63 10.66
C ALA A 267 -0.53 -9.00 10.55
N HIS A 268 0.41 -9.15 9.61
CA HIS A 268 1.29 -10.32 9.59
C HIS A 268 2.13 -10.46 10.88
N CYS A 269 2.50 -9.37 11.54
CA CYS A 269 3.19 -9.40 12.85
C CYS A 269 2.30 -9.91 13.99
N PHE A 270 0.97 -9.91 13.81
CA PHE A 270 0.01 -10.56 14.71
C PHE A 270 -0.25 -12.03 14.35
N GLY A 271 0.52 -12.61 13.42
CA GLY A 271 0.36 -14.00 12.96
C GLY A 271 -0.81 -14.20 12.00
N ILE A 272 -1.35 -13.13 11.43
CA ILE A 272 -2.46 -13.20 10.46
C ILE A 272 -1.86 -13.36 9.08
N GLY A 273 -2.03 -14.52 8.45
CA GLY A 273 -1.62 -14.76 7.06
C GLY A 273 -2.57 -14.14 6.03
N HIS A 274 -2.29 -14.35 4.74
CA HIS A 274 -3.21 -13.94 3.69
C HIS A 274 -4.59 -14.59 3.85
N CYS A 275 -5.64 -13.82 3.52
CA CYS A 275 -7.03 -14.20 3.68
C CYS A 275 -7.71 -14.44 2.34
N THR A 276 -8.48 -15.52 2.26
CA THR A 276 -9.28 -15.89 1.07
C THR A 276 -10.77 -16.04 1.40
N TYR A 277 -11.18 -15.77 2.63
CA TYR A 277 -12.55 -16.02 3.09
C TYR A 277 -13.56 -14.97 2.62
N TYR A 278 -13.18 -13.69 2.71
CA TYR A 278 -14.03 -12.53 2.40
C TYR A 278 -13.16 -11.39 1.85
N ALA A 279 -13.81 -10.31 1.39
CA ALA A 279 -13.13 -9.04 1.20
C ALA A 279 -12.42 -8.63 2.50
N CYS A 280 -11.10 -8.49 2.44
CA CYS A 280 -10.27 -8.29 3.62
C CYS A 280 -8.98 -7.56 3.26
N ASN A 281 -8.51 -6.70 4.16
CA ASN A 281 -7.20 -6.05 4.05
C ASN A 281 -6.07 -7.06 3.99
N MET A 282 -6.27 -8.27 4.50
CA MET A 282 -5.29 -9.37 4.44
C MET A 282 -5.36 -10.20 3.17
N GLN A 283 -6.13 -9.82 2.15
CA GLN A 283 -6.05 -10.50 0.86
C GLN A 283 -4.67 -10.32 0.26
N GLY A 284 -4.07 -11.41 -0.23
CA GLY A 284 -2.83 -11.33 -0.98
C GLY A 284 -3.04 -10.63 -2.31
N SER A 285 -2.05 -9.86 -2.77
CA SER A 285 -2.09 -9.18 -4.06
C SER A 285 -0.86 -9.52 -4.88
N ALA A 286 -1.07 -9.89 -6.14
CA ALA A 286 0.01 -10.20 -7.09
C ALA A 286 0.46 -8.99 -7.92
N SER A 287 -0.23 -7.85 -7.81
CA SER A 287 0.11 -6.63 -8.54
C SER A 287 -0.44 -5.38 -7.87
N ILE A 288 0.20 -4.23 -8.09
CA ILE A 288 -0.31 -2.95 -7.56
C ILE A 288 -1.71 -2.57 -8.09
N ARG A 289 -2.06 -3.03 -9.30
CA ARG A 289 -3.39 -2.87 -9.89
C ARG A 289 -4.45 -3.64 -9.12
N GLU A 290 -4.10 -4.85 -8.69
CA GLU A 290 -4.96 -5.67 -7.84
C GLU A 290 -5.06 -5.09 -6.43
N ASP A 291 -3.94 -4.65 -5.85
CA ASP A 291 -3.88 -4.05 -4.51
C ASP A 291 -4.82 -2.84 -4.36
N ALA A 292 -4.92 -2.01 -5.40
CA ALA A 292 -5.84 -0.86 -5.41
C ALA A 292 -7.32 -1.24 -5.18
N ARG A 293 -7.71 -2.48 -5.44
CA ARG A 293 -9.09 -2.99 -5.30
C ARG A 293 -9.33 -3.74 -3.99
N GLN A 294 -8.29 -3.95 -3.18
CA GLN A 294 -8.39 -4.65 -1.90
C GLN A 294 -9.09 -3.78 -0.84
N ALA A 295 -9.88 -4.43 0.00
CA ALA A 295 -10.65 -3.76 1.04
C ALA A 295 -9.73 -3.25 2.17
N PRO A 296 -9.87 -2.01 2.66
CA PRO A 296 -9.01 -1.46 3.70
C PRO A 296 -9.47 -1.85 5.12
N TYR A 297 -10.26 -2.91 5.29
CA TYR A 297 -10.78 -3.38 6.58
C TYR A 297 -10.55 -4.89 6.77
N LEU A 298 -10.48 -5.36 8.01
CA LEU A 298 -10.45 -6.79 8.29
C LEU A 298 -11.84 -7.41 8.15
N CYS A 299 -11.92 -8.57 7.52
CA CYS A 299 -13.14 -9.38 7.54
C CYS A 299 -13.41 -9.93 8.95
N PRO A 300 -14.62 -10.48 9.24
CA PRO A 300 -14.93 -11.01 10.56
C PRO A 300 -13.95 -12.07 11.08
N VAL A 301 -13.36 -12.88 10.18
CA VAL A 301 -12.39 -13.92 10.55
C VAL A 301 -11.08 -13.32 11.05
N ASP A 302 -10.48 -12.40 10.28
CA ASP A 302 -9.20 -11.79 10.67
C ASP A 302 -9.38 -10.73 11.75
N TRP A 303 -10.55 -10.10 11.82
CA TRP A 303 -10.92 -9.27 12.95
C TRP A 303 -10.94 -10.08 14.25
N ALA A 304 -11.55 -11.26 14.27
CA ALA A 304 -11.54 -12.14 15.45
C ALA A 304 -10.12 -12.55 15.86
N LYS A 305 -9.22 -12.81 14.89
CA LYS A 305 -7.79 -13.09 15.17
C LYS A 305 -7.10 -11.88 15.80
N LEU A 306 -7.28 -10.69 15.22
CA LEU A 306 -6.68 -9.47 15.74
C LEU A 306 -7.21 -9.13 17.13
N GLN A 307 -8.53 -9.18 17.32
CA GLN A 307 -9.18 -8.96 18.61
C GLN A 307 -8.66 -9.93 19.67
N LYS A 308 -8.44 -11.20 19.32
CA LYS A 308 -7.84 -12.18 20.24
C LYS A 308 -6.41 -11.81 20.63
N ALA A 309 -5.64 -11.25 19.70
CA ALA A 309 -4.24 -10.89 19.92
C ALA A 309 -4.08 -9.58 20.72
N THR A 310 -4.96 -8.59 20.50
CA THR A 310 -4.87 -7.26 21.12
C THR A 310 -5.79 -7.06 22.33
N GLY A 311 -6.86 -7.84 22.45
CA GLY A 311 -7.93 -7.61 23.42
C GLY A 311 -8.79 -6.37 23.11
N ALA A 312 -8.68 -5.82 21.90
CA ALA A 312 -9.37 -4.57 21.53
C ALA A 312 -10.90 -4.73 21.51
N ASP A 313 -11.61 -3.74 22.04
CA ASP A 313 -13.05 -3.65 21.89
C ASP A 313 -13.44 -3.26 20.46
N ALA A 314 -14.45 -3.95 19.92
CA ALA A 314 -14.86 -3.78 18.53
C ALA A 314 -15.52 -2.41 18.27
N VAL A 315 -16.26 -1.90 19.25
CA VAL A 315 -16.97 -0.61 19.16
C VAL A 315 -15.97 0.52 19.29
N GLU A 316 -15.07 0.47 20.27
CA GLU A 316 -14.03 1.49 20.48
C GLU A 316 -13.09 1.59 19.28
N ARG A 317 -12.63 0.45 18.74
CA ARG A 317 -11.81 0.43 17.53
C ARG A 317 -12.53 1.04 16.34
N SER A 318 -13.79 0.66 16.11
CA SER A 318 -14.56 1.16 14.98
C SER A 318 -14.81 2.66 15.09
N ASN A 319 -15.13 3.15 16.28
CA ASN A 319 -15.26 4.59 16.55
C ASN A 319 -13.93 5.34 16.34
N ALA A 320 -12.80 4.75 16.73
CA ALA A 320 -11.49 5.34 16.48
C ALA A 320 -11.20 5.47 14.97
N LEU A 321 -11.49 4.43 14.19
CA LEU A 321 -11.35 4.45 12.74
C LEU A 321 -12.31 5.43 12.06
N ILE A 322 -13.58 5.46 12.46
CA ILE A 322 -14.58 6.41 11.94
C ILE A 322 -14.12 7.85 12.18
N ARG A 323 -13.60 8.18 13.37
CA ARG A 323 -13.06 9.52 13.66
C ARG A 323 -11.93 9.90 12.70
N TYR A 324 -10.93 9.03 12.55
CA TYR A 324 -9.83 9.27 11.61
C TYR A 324 -10.34 9.44 10.17
N CYS A 325 -11.26 8.58 9.72
CA CYS A 325 -11.83 8.67 8.38
C CYS A 325 -12.60 9.98 8.15
N ASN A 326 -13.35 10.45 9.15
CA ASN A 326 -14.11 11.70 9.08
C ASN A 326 -13.21 12.94 9.05
N GLU A 327 -12.07 12.91 9.73
CA GLU A 327 -11.04 13.96 9.67
C GLU A 327 -10.35 14.06 8.31
N LYS A 328 -10.32 12.96 7.54
CA LYS A 328 -9.66 12.85 6.23
C LYS A 328 -10.65 12.56 5.09
N ARG A 329 -11.92 12.95 5.26
CA ARG A 329 -13.04 12.60 4.35
C ARG A 329 -12.91 13.16 2.93
N GLU A 330 -12.00 14.10 2.70
CA GLU A 330 -11.64 14.59 1.38
C GLU A 330 -10.82 13.59 0.57
N ILE A 331 -10.31 12.53 1.21
CA ILE A 331 -9.57 11.44 0.58
C ILE A 331 -10.55 10.29 0.31
N HIS A 332 -10.68 9.90 -0.96
CA HIS A 332 -11.62 8.87 -1.43
C HIS A 332 -11.65 7.59 -0.60
N LEU A 333 -10.47 7.04 -0.27
CA LEU A 333 -10.38 5.83 0.54
C LEU A 333 -11.03 6.01 1.92
N PHE A 334 -10.79 7.14 2.57
CA PHE A 334 -11.26 7.41 3.93
C PHE A 334 -12.72 7.87 3.95
N ALA A 335 -13.19 8.59 2.93
CA ALA A 335 -14.62 8.84 2.73
C ALA A 335 -15.39 7.51 2.64
N ALA A 336 -14.92 6.62 1.76
CA ALA A 336 -15.50 5.31 1.56
C ALA A 336 -15.44 4.42 2.80
N LEU A 337 -14.28 4.33 3.46
CA LEU A 337 -14.10 3.52 4.66
C LEU A 337 -14.92 4.05 5.84
N GLY A 338 -14.99 5.37 6.02
CA GLY A 338 -15.84 6.00 7.03
C GLY A 338 -17.30 5.59 6.86
N SER A 339 -17.86 5.80 5.67
CA SER A 339 -19.26 5.42 5.38
C SER A 339 -19.50 3.91 5.44
N TRP A 340 -18.53 3.08 5.05
CA TRP A 340 -18.59 1.63 5.26
C TRP A 340 -18.73 1.28 6.75
N LEU A 341 -17.87 1.84 7.60
CA LEU A 341 -17.83 1.57 9.04
C LEU A 341 -19.07 2.09 9.78
N GLU A 342 -19.60 3.24 9.37
CA GLU A 342 -20.84 3.80 9.92
C GLU A 342 -22.05 2.92 9.57
N SER A 343 -22.05 2.28 8.39
CA SER A 343 -23.17 1.47 7.90
C SER A 343 -23.23 0.05 8.45
N ILE A 344 -22.09 -0.54 8.83
CA ILE A 344 -22.06 -1.89 9.44
C ILE A 344 -22.58 -1.92 10.88
N GLY A 345 -22.67 -0.75 11.54
CA GLY A 345 -23.29 -0.61 12.87
C GLY A 345 -22.70 -1.57 13.91
N TYR A 346 -21.52 -1.27 14.46
CA TYR A 346 -20.99 -1.99 15.64
C TYR A 346 -21.69 -1.54 16.93
N GLY A 347 -23.02 -1.60 16.93
CA GLY A 347 -23.85 -1.09 18.03
C GLY A 347 -25.33 -1.02 17.65
N ALA A 348 -25.97 -2.18 17.49
CA ALA A 348 -27.42 -2.37 17.62
C ALA A 348 -27.67 -3.71 18.32
#